data_AF-Q5Q023-F1
#
_entry.id   AF-Q5Q023-F1
#
_cell.length_a   1.000
_cell.length_b   1.000
_cell.length_c   1.000
_cell.angle_alpha   90.00
_cell.angle_beta   90.00
_cell.angle_gamma   90.00
#
_symmetry.space_group_name_H-M   'P 1'
#
loop_
_entity.id
_entity.type
_entity.pdbx_description
1 polymer ?
#
loop_
_entity_poly.entity_id
_entity_poly.type
_entity_poly.pdbx_seq_one_letter_code
_entity_poly.pdbx_strand_id
1 'polypeptide(L)'
;QSRMFGFLLQEFLKIEDLSQRVERTSELLERFGGWLDVADVLAIVPDEWSVGAFSGFLIQALRKLVRDKAESEILRALSDAQNSQMSSELVEKRDELGATFERVAKAGMYV
;
A
#
# COMPACT_ATOMS: atom_id res chain seq x y z
N GLN A 1 -6.17 14.91 -3.55
CA GLN A 1 -5.48 15.70 -4.60
C GLN A 1 -5.12 14.84 -5.83
N SER A 2 -4.69 13.58 -5.69
CA SER A 2 -4.31 12.69 -6.81
C SER A 2 -5.37 12.52 -7.91
N ARG A 3 -6.66 12.54 -7.58
CA ARG A 3 -7.75 12.38 -8.56
C ARG A 3 -7.75 13.46 -9.65
N MET A 4 -7.40 14.71 -9.30
CA MET A 4 -7.34 15.83 -10.25
C MET A 4 -6.21 15.66 -11.25
N PHE A 5 -5.04 15.21 -10.80
CA PHE A 5 -3.90 14.94 -11.68
C PHE A 5 -4.17 13.74 -12.60
N GLY A 6 -4.94 12.75 -12.15
CA GLY A 6 -5.43 11.67 -13.02
C GLY A 6 -6.29 12.19 -14.17
N PHE A 7 -7.23 13.10 -13.90
CA PHE A 7 -8.01 13.75 -14.97
C PHE A 7 -7.14 14.59 -15.90
N LEU A 8 -6.19 15.35 -15.36
CA LEU A 8 -5.27 16.15 -16.17
C LEU A 8 -4.44 15.27 -17.12
N LEU A 9 -3.94 14.14 -16.63
CA LEU A 9 -3.21 13.16 -17.44
C LEU A 9 -4.08 12.62 -18.58
N GLN A 10 -5.36 12.31 -18.32
CA GLN A 10 -6.29 11.90 -19.37
C GLN A 10 -6.49 12.96 -20.45
N GLU A 11 -6.54 14.24 -20.09
CA GLU A 11 -6.65 15.32 -21.08
C GLU A 11 -5.38 15.44 -21.94
N PHE A 12 -4.20 15.24 -21.34
CA PHE A 12 -2.93 15.25 -22.09
C PHE A 12 -2.85 14.09 -23.07
N LEU A 13 -3.36 12.91 -22.71
CA LEU A 13 -3.42 11.74 -23.59
C LEU A 13 -4.39 11.92 -24.79
N LYS A 14 -5.26 12.94 -24.77
CA LYS A 14 -6.18 13.26 -25.88
C LYS A 14 -5.60 14.21 -26.93
N ILE A 15 -4.40 14.78 -26.71
CA ILE A 15 -3.77 15.71 -27.66
C ILE A 15 -3.60 15.04 -29.03
N GLU A 16 -4.12 15.60 -30.12
CA GLU A 16 -4.12 14.92 -31.43
C GLU A 16 -2.72 14.61 -31.97
N ASP A 17 -1.80 15.57 -31.85
CA ASP A 17 -0.42 15.41 -32.31
C ASP A 17 0.37 14.47 -31.38
N LEU A 18 0.86 13.36 -31.93
CA LEU A 18 1.58 12.34 -31.16
C LEU A 18 2.86 12.88 -30.51
N SER A 19 3.61 13.74 -31.21
CA SER A 19 4.85 14.30 -30.69
C SER A 19 4.59 15.19 -29.48
N GLN A 20 3.60 16.08 -29.59
CA GLN A 20 3.18 16.95 -28.50
C GLN A 20 2.54 16.17 -27.35
N ARG A 21 1.72 15.15 -27.67
CA ARG A 21 1.10 14.28 -26.67
C ARG A 21 2.16 13.63 -25.79
N VAL A 22 3.20 13.07 -26.39
CA VAL A 22 4.32 12.44 -25.68
C VAL A 22 5.09 13.48 -24.88
N GLU A 23 5.56 14.56 -25.50
CA GLU A 23 6.37 15.60 -24.84
C GLU A 23 5.65 16.19 -23.60
N ARG A 24 4.39 16.58 -23.76
CA ARG A 24 3.60 17.21 -22.69
C ARG A 24 3.28 16.23 -21.57
N THR A 25 3.00 14.98 -21.91
CA THR A 25 2.73 13.94 -20.90
C THR A 25 4.01 13.60 -20.12
N SER A 26 5.15 13.52 -20.80
CA SER A 26 6.45 13.32 -20.16
C SER A 26 6.79 14.44 -19.18
N GLU A 27 6.62 15.71 -19.59
CA GLU A 27 6.82 16.88 -18.73
C GLU A 27 5.90 16.84 -17.48
N LEU A 28 4.63 16.45 -17.68
CA LEU A 28 3.66 16.31 -16.59
C LEU A 28 4.10 15.23 -15.59
N LEU A 29 4.52 14.06 -16.08
CA LEU A 29 4.95 12.94 -15.26
C LEU A 29 6.26 13.22 -14.52
N GLU A 30 7.21 13.94 -15.12
CA GLU A 30 8.44 14.33 -14.43
C GLU A 30 8.18 15.29 -13.27
N ARG A 31 7.26 16.24 -13.44
CA ARG A 31 6.98 17.29 -12.44
C ARG A 31 6.00 16.85 -11.36
N PHE A 32 4.99 16.08 -11.75
CA PHE A 32 3.86 15.73 -10.88
C PHE A 32 3.72 14.23 -10.61
N GLY A 33 4.58 13.40 -11.19
CA GLY A 33 4.54 11.94 -11.03
C GLY A 33 4.56 11.44 -9.60
N GLY A 34 5.19 12.17 -8.68
CA GLY A 34 5.19 11.82 -7.24
C GLY A 34 3.79 11.83 -6.59
N TRP A 35 2.80 12.47 -7.21
CA TRP A 35 1.41 12.56 -6.75
C TRP A 35 0.48 11.55 -7.43
N LEU A 36 0.95 10.88 -8.47
CA LEU A 36 0.22 9.89 -9.25
C LEU A 36 0.54 8.49 -8.74
N ASP A 37 -0.45 7.60 -8.78
CA ASP A 37 -0.22 6.18 -8.58
C ASP A 37 0.39 5.61 -9.87
N VAL A 38 1.52 4.91 -9.75
CA VAL A 38 2.22 4.34 -10.90
C VAL A 38 1.38 3.28 -11.62
N ALA A 39 0.58 2.50 -10.88
CA ALA A 39 -0.29 1.49 -11.47
C ALA A 39 -1.41 2.14 -12.29
N ASP A 40 -2.03 3.20 -11.77
CA ASP A 40 -3.06 3.95 -12.48
C ASP A 40 -2.51 4.60 -13.75
N VAL A 41 -1.29 5.16 -13.70
CA VAL A 41 -0.64 5.76 -14.86
C VAL A 41 -0.35 4.71 -15.94
N LEU A 42 0.23 3.57 -15.56
CA LEU A 42 0.54 2.49 -16.51
C LEU A 42 -0.71 1.86 -17.13
N ALA A 43 -1.85 1.89 -16.45
CA ALA A 43 -3.11 1.37 -16.98
C ALA A 43 -3.76 2.27 -18.05
N ILE A 44 -3.39 3.55 -18.11
CA ILE A 44 -4.01 4.52 -19.03
C ILE A 44 -3.06 4.99 -20.14
N VAL A 45 -1.74 4.87 -19.94
CA VAL A 45 -0.76 5.23 -20.97
C VAL A 45 -0.83 4.21 -22.11
N PRO A 46 -0.81 4.65 -23.39
CA PRO A 46 -0.86 3.73 -24.52
C PRO A 46 0.38 2.82 -24.62
N ASP A 47 0.18 1.53 -24.92
CA ASP A 47 1.25 0.52 -25.01
C ASP A 47 2.23 0.80 -26.16
N GLU A 48 1.82 1.56 -27.17
CA GLU A 48 2.66 1.93 -28.31
C GLU A 48 3.77 2.94 -27.96
N TRP A 49 3.77 3.51 -26.75
CA TRP A 49 4.79 4.46 -26.34
C TRP A 49 6.06 3.75 -25.86
N SER A 50 7.21 4.25 -26.31
CA SER A 50 8.49 3.79 -25.79
C SER A 50 8.61 4.11 -24.30
N VAL A 51 9.02 3.11 -23.51
CA VAL A 51 9.38 3.24 -22.09
C VAL A 51 10.39 4.39 -21.86
N GLY A 52 11.21 4.70 -22.86
CA GLY A 52 12.16 5.81 -22.81
C GLY A 52 11.50 7.17 -22.61
N ALA A 53 10.29 7.38 -23.12
CA ALA A 53 9.60 8.67 -23.10
C ALA A 53 9.30 9.19 -21.68
N PHE A 54 9.10 8.29 -20.71
CA PHE A 54 8.79 8.63 -19.31
C PHE A 54 9.71 7.88 -18.33
N SER A 55 10.92 7.54 -18.79
CA SER A 55 11.93 6.82 -18.00
C SER A 55 12.27 7.51 -16.67
N GLY A 56 12.34 8.85 -16.64
CA GLY A 56 12.58 9.62 -15.41
C GLY A 56 11.49 9.39 -14.35
N PHE A 57 10.22 9.45 -14.77
CA PHE A 57 9.08 9.12 -13.92
C PHE A 57 9.13 7.68 -13.42
N LEU A 58 9.35 6.71 -14.32
CA LEU A 58 9.37 5.28 -13.96
C LEU A 58 10.47 4.98 -12.95
N ILE A 59 11.67 5.54 -13.13
CA ILE A 59 12.77 5.37 -12.19
C ILE A 59 12.38 5.93 -10.81
N GLN A 60 11.76 7.12 -10.77
CA GLN A 60 11.32 7.72 -9.52
C GLN A 60 10.24 6.89 -8.82
N ALA A 61 9.24 6.44 -9.59
CA ALA A 61 8.11 5.64 -9.10
C ALA A 61 8.58 4.27 -8.58
N LEU A 62 9.44 3.57 -9.32
CA LEU A 62 10.01 2.29 -8.89
C LEU A 62 10.85 2.44 -7.62
N ARG A 63 11.70 3.47 -7.54
CA ARG A 63 12.48 3.73 -6.32
C ARG A 63 11.56 4.00 -5.13
N LYS A 64 10.43 4.70 -5.34
CA LYS A 64 9.43 4.93 -4.29
C LYS A 64 8.79 3.61 -3.84
N LEU A 65 8.32 2.81 -4.78
CA LEU A 65 7.68 1.53 -4.49
C LEU A 65 8.59 0.57 -3.70
N VAL A 66 9.89 0.52 -4.04
CA VAL A 66 10.87 -0.28 -3.30
C VAL A 66 11.04 0.22 -1.86
N ARG A 67 11.07 1.55 -1.64
CA ARG A 67 11.15 2.13 -0.29
C ARG A 67 9.89 1.85 0.53
N ASP A 68 8.72 2.06 -0.07
CA ASP A 68 7.43 1.85 0.59
C ASP A 68 7.26 0.37 1.00
N LYS A 69 7.73 -0.57 0.16
CA LYS A 69 7.79 -2.00 0.49
C LYS A 69 8.71 -2.29 1.68
N ALA A 70 9.92 -1.71 1.70
CA ALA A 70 10.87 -1.91 2.79
C ALA A 70 10.32 -1.34 4.12
N GLU A 71 9.68 -0.18 4.10
CA GLU A 71 9.02 0.41 5.26
C GLU A 71 7.88 -0.48 5.78
N SER A 72 7.04 -0.99 4.88
CA SER A 72 5.95 -1.91 5.23
C SER A 72 6.47 -3.21 5.88
N GLU A 73 7.61 -3.73 5.41
CA GLU A 73 8.25 -4.92 5.98
C GLU A 73 8.79 -4.66 7.39
N ILE A 74 9.39 -3.49 7.63
CA ILE A 74 9.87 -3.07 8.95
C ILE A 74 8.69 -2.91 9.92
N LEU A 75 7.63 -2.24 9.51
CA LEU A 75 6.42 -2.06 10.34
C LEU A 75 5.78 -3.40 10.70
N ARG A 76 5.71 -4.34 9.75
CA ARG A 76 5.22 -5.69 10.00
C ARG A 76 6.09 -6.41 11.03
N ALA A 77 7.41 -6.40 10.85
CA ALA A 77 8.33 -7.05 11.78
C ALA A 77 8.25 -6.45 13.19
N LEU A 78 8.08 -5.13 13.31
CA LEU A 78 7.86 -4.45 14.59
C LEU A 78 6.54 -4.88 15.23
N SER A 79 5.45 -4.91 14.45
CA SER A 79 4.13 -5.36 14.93
C SER A 79 4.17 -6.82 15.38
N ASP A 80 4.85 -7.70 14.63
CA ASP A 80 5.00 -9.10 14.98
C ASP A 80 5.76 -9.28 16.29
N ALA A 81 6.86 -8.54 16.49
CA ALA A 81 7.63 -8.55 17.72
C ALA A 81 6.83 -8.03 18.93
N GLN A 82 6.09 -6.93 18.76
CA GLN A 82 5.22 -6.39 19.82
C GLN A 82 4.09 -7.34 20.17
N ASN A 83 3.45 -7.95 19.17
CA ASN A 83 2.38 -8.92 19.38
C ASN A 83 2.89 -10.19 20.07
N SER A 84 4.10 -10.64 19.73
CA SER A 84 4.76 -11.76 20.40
C SER A 84 5.09 -11.47 21.86
N GLN A 85 5.58 -10.26 22.19
CA GLN A 85 5.84 -9.86 23.58
C GLN A 85 4.54 -9.78 24.38
N MET A 86 3.52 -9.10 23.84
CA MET A 86 2.22 -8.99 24.48
C MET A 86 1.57 -10.36 24.71
N SER A 87 1.66 -11.27 23.74
CA SER A 87 1.16 -12.64 23.91
C SER A 87 1.90 -13.38 25.03
N SER A 88 3.22 -13.18 25.17
CA SER A 88 4.01 -13.78 26.25
C SER A 88 3.59 -13.24 27.62
N GLU A 89 3.46 -11.92 27.76
CA GLU A 89 3.02 -11.28 29.00
C GLU A 89 1.60 -11.71 29.40
N LEU A 90 0.71 -11.90 28.43
CA LEU A 90 -0.64 -12.39 28.67
C LEU A 90 -0.64 -13.85 29.14
N VAL A 91 0.24 -14.69 28.61
CA VAL A 91 0.41 -16.09 29.08
C VAL A 91 0.95 -16.11 30.51
N GLU A 92 2.00 -15.33 30.80
CA GLU A 92 2.56 -15.23 32.16
C GLU A 92 1.51 -14.76 33.17
N LYS A 93 0.76 -13.69 32.86
CA LYS A 93 -0.34 -13.24 33.72
C LYS A 93 -1.45 -14.26 33.86
N ARG A 94 -1.73 -15.08 32.85
CA ARG A 94 -2.73 -16.16 32.93
C ARG A 94 -2.26 -17.29 33.84
N ASP A 95 -0.99 -17.64 33.77
CA ASP A 95 -0.38 -18.65 34.63
C ASP A 95 -0.33 -18.17 36.08
N GLU A 96 -0.06 -16.88 36.31
CA GLU A 96 -0.10 -16.25 37.65
C GLU A 96 -1.53 -16.19 38.24
N LEU A 97 -2.55 -15.92 37.43
CA LEU A 97 -3.95 -15.83 37.89
C LEU A 97 -4.60 -17.20 38.13
N GLY A 98 -4.06 -18.27 37.54
CA GLY A 98 -4.54 -19.64 37.70
C GLY A 98 -5.95 -19.89 37.14
N ALA A 99 -6.35 -21.16 37.04
CA ALA A 99 -7.68 -21.54 36.56
C ALA A 99 -8.74 -21.38 37.67
N THR A 100 -9.70 -20.47 37.48
CA THR A 100 -10.90 -20.38 38.32
C THR A 100 -11.96 -21.37 37.83
N PHE A 101 -12.22 -22.41 38.62
CA PHE A 101 -13.25 -23.40 38.34
C PHE A 101 -14.60 -22.92 38.86
N GLU A 102 -15.51 -22.55 37.97
CA GLU A 102 -16.91 -22.34 38.34
C GLU A 102 -17.65 -23.69 38.30
N ARG A 103 -18.01 -24.19 39.48
CA ARG A 103 -18.72 -25.46 39.63
C ARG A 103 -20.19 -25.23 39.30
N VAL A 104 -20.59 -25.51 38.06
CA VAL A 104 -22.02 -25.48 37.68
C VAL A 104 -22.72 -26.61 38.43
N ALA A 105 -23.40 -26.27 39.52
CA ALA A 105 -24.25 -27.20 40.25
C ALA A 105 -25.37 -27.64 39.30
N LYS A 106 -25.31 -28.90 38.87
CA LYS A 106 -26.37 -29.53 38.09
C LYS A 106 -27.59 -29.62 39.00
N ALA A 107 -28.53 -28.68 38.82
CA ALA A 107 -29.84 -28.77 39.44
C ALA A 107 -30.55 -30.02 38.89
N GLY A 108 -30.78 -30.99 39.77
CA GLY A 108 -31.72 -32.09 39.58
C GLY A 108 -31.09 -33.46 39.32
N MET A 109 -31.19 -34.37 40.31
CA MET A 109 -31.98 -35.61 40.16
C MET A 109 -31.93 -36.53 41.40
N TYR A 110 -33.13 -36.85 41.92
CA TYR A 110 -33.58 -37.99 42.77
C TYR A 110 -32.95 -38.14 44.18
N VAL A 111 -33.72 -38.33 45.27
CA VAL A 111 -34.94 -39.13 45.48
C VAL A 111 -35.89 -38.43 46.45
#